data_AF-A0A387HCB9-F1
#
_entry.id   AF-A0A387HCB9-F1
#
_cell.length_a   1.000
_cell.length_b   1.000
_cell.length_c   1.000
_cell.angle_alpha   90.00
_cell.angle_beta   90.00
_cell.angle_gamma   90.00
#
_symmetry.space_group_name_H-M   'P 1'
#
loop_
_entity.id
_entity.type
_entity.pdbx_description
1 polymer ?
#
loop_
_entity_poly.entity_id
_entity_poly.type
_entity_poly.pdbx_seq_one_letter_code
_entity_poly.pdbx_strand_id
1 'polypeptide(L)'
;MLEAVLNPDGARRYSFNRAWSETEEIASMRNGSGDEFDVIFSPVGAYVRGFDHESEMSPYVDDVPWPGVVDSVPEVFRNCVEEPAFTDDGMPRVTACMWREVGSEHWQAGEIDFPEDNADPDGSGWLFHLLVDPSPEAFQKFAEDYYEIPVDIHAVRHVYALRPLSVFSVASPG
;
A
#
# COMPACT_ATOMS: atom_id res chain seq x y z
N MET A 1 7.49 -10.51 5.88
CA MET A 1 8.22 -11.47 6.75
C MET A 1 8.21 -11.04 8.22
N LEU A 2 8.59 -9.80 8.57
CA LEU A 2 8.54 -9.30 9.97
C LEU A 2 7.13 -9.30 10.56
N GLU A 3 6.14 -8.86 9.79
CA GLU A 3 4.73 -8.92 10.20
C GLU A 3 4.30 -10.32 10.64
N ALA A 4 4.80 -11.36 9.96
CA ALA A 4 4.45 -12.73 10.29
C ALA A 4 5.04 -13.24 11.61
N VAL A 5 6.08 -12.57 12.12
CA VAL A 5 6.64 -12.84 13.45
C VAL A 5 5.81 -12.13 14.51
N LEU A 6 5.35 -10.91 14.24
CA LEU A 6 4.57 -10.09 15.17
C LEU A 6 3.12 -10.58 15.29
N ASN A 7 2.57 -11.11 14.19
CA ASN A 7 1.20 -11.59 14.09
C ASN A 7 1.18 -13.02 13.48
N PRO A 8 1.61 -14.04 14.24
CA PRO A 8 1.77 -15.39 13.71
C PRO A 8 0.44 -16.03 13.30
N ASP A 9 -0.63 -15.78 14.07
CA ASP A 9 -1.94 -16.42 13.92
C ASP A 9 -2.98 -15.54 13.19
N GLY A 10 -2.65 -14.27 12.91
CA GLY A 10 -3.57 -13.33 12.26
C GLY A 10 -3.49 -13.33 10.73
N ALA A 11 -4.43 -12.62 10.12
CA ALA A 11 -4.43 -12.39 8.68
C ALA A 11 -3.19 -11.59 8.26
N ARG A 12 -2.58 -12.00 7.14
CA ARG A 12 -1.40 -11.34 6.59
C ARG A 12 -1.78 -9.95 6.09
N ARG A 13 -1.19 -8.91 6.68
CA ARG A 13 -1.38 -7.53 6.23
C ARG A 13 -0.79 -7.28 4.85
N TYR A 14 0.39 -7.82 4.56
CA TYR A 14 1.12 -7.63 3.31
C TYR A 14 1.29 -8.94 2.56
N SER A 15 1.06 -8.94 1.25
CA SER A 15 1.29 -10.09 0.38
C SER A 15 1.92 -9.69 -0.94
N PHE A 16 2.57 -10.66 -1.58
CA PHE A 16 3.12 -10.53 -2.92
C PHE A 16 2.72 -11.76 -3.73
N ASN A 17 2.13 -11.55 -4.90
CA ASN A 17 1.78 -12.60 -5.83
C ASN A 17 2.50 -12.36 -7.17
N ARG A 18 3.47 -13.22 -7.46
CA ARG A 18 4.25 -13.22 -8.71
C ARG A 18 3.48 -13.76 -9.92
N ALA A 19 2.37 -14.44 -9.68
CA ALA A 19 1.52 -15.03 -10.70
C ALA A 19 0.13 -14.35 -10.66
N TRP A 20 0.13 -13.02 -10.60
CA TRP A 20 -1.12 -12.24 -10.69
C TRP A 20 -1.74 -12.40 -12.08
N SER A 21 -0.92 -12.23 -13.12
CA SER A 21 -1.24 -12.61 -14.49
C SER A 21 -0.05 -13.28 -15.17
N GLU A 22 -0.13 -13.51 -16.48
CA GLU A 22 1.00 -14.04 -17.26
C GLU A 22 2.19 -13.06 -17.29
N THR A 23 1.91 -11.76 -17.16
CA THR A 23 2.90 -10.69 -17.32
C THR A 23 3.05 -9.78 -16.11
N GLU A 24 2.12 -9.84 -15.16
CA GLU A 24 2.06 -8.91 -14.03
C GLU A 24 2.28 -9.60 -12.70
N GLU A 25 2.88 -8.85 -11.79
CA GLU A 25 3.09 -9.21 -10.40
C GLU A 25 2.41 -8.15 -9.53
N ILE A 26 1.92 -8.54 -8.35
CA ILE A 26 1.21 -7.63 -7.45
C ILE A 26 1.78 -7.69 -6.03
N ALA A 27 2.02 -6.53 -5.44
CA ALA A 27 2.17 -6.36 -4.00
C ALA A 27 0.92 -5.70 -3.43
N SER A 28 0.40 -6.20 -2.32
CA SER A 28 -0.87 -5.73 -1.74
C SER A 28 -0.77 -5.57 -0.23
N MET A 29 -1.49 -4.59 0.30
CA MET A 29 -1.70 -4.37 1.74
C MET A 29 -3.19 -4.35 2.04
N ARG A 30 -3.61 -5.07 3.09
CA ARG A 30 -4.97 -5.03 3.64
C ARG A 30 -4.88 -4.89 5.15
N ASN A 31 -5.43 -3.81 5.72
CA ASN A 31 -5.37 -3.62 7.16
C ASN A 31 -6.43 -4.41 7.95
N GLY A 32 -7.43 -4.98 7.25
CA GLY A 32 -8.53 -5.73 7.87
C GLY A 32 -9.69 -4.86 8.37
N SER A 33 -9.60 -3.53 8.21
CA SER A 33 -10.61 -2.55 8.63
C SER A 33 -11.17 -1.72 7.47
N GLY A 34 -10.76 -1.98 6.23
CA GLY A 34 -11.29 -1.32 5.03
C GLY A 34 -10.20 -0.68 4.17
N ASP A 35 -9.02 -0.41 4.75
CA ASP A 35 -7.95 0.25 4.03
C ASP A 35 -7.06 -0.73 3.29
N GLU A 36 -6.69 -0.31 2.09
CA GLU A 36 -5.94 -1.15 1.19
C GLU A 36 -5.06 -0.35 0.23
N PHE A 37 -3.97 -0.98 -0.19
CA PHE A 37 -3.28 -0.57 -1.40
C PHE A 37 -2.86 -1.78 -2.21
N ASP A 38 -2.66 -1.54 -3.51
CA ASP A 38 -2.05 -2.49 -4.43
C ASP A 38 -1.03 -1.79 -5.32
N VAL A 39 0.09 -2.48 -5.57
CA VAL A 39 1.13 -2.09 -6.51
C VAL A 39 1.22 -3.18 -7.57
N ILE A 40 0.88 -2.82 -8.81
CA ILE A 40 0.96 -3.70 -9.98
C ILE A 40 2.25 -3.39 -10.71
N PHE A 41 3.08 -4.42 -10.90
CA PHE A 41 4.29 -4.38 -11.71
C PHE A 41 4.01 -5.07 -13.04
N SER A 42 4.31 -4.39 -14.15
CA SER A 42 4.01 -4.87 -15.50
C SER A 42 5.14 -4.51 -16.49
N PRO A 43 5.13 -5.08 -17.71
CA PRO A 43 6.08 -4.69 -18.76
C PRO A 43 5.93 -3.25 -19.25
N VAL A 44 4.79 -2.60 -19.01
CA VAL A 44 4.51 -1.20 -19.42
C VAL A 44 4.83 -0.19 -18.32
N GLY A 45 5.04 -0.65 -17.08
CA GLY A 45 5.43 0.17 -15.94
C GLY A 45 4.84 -0.34 -14.64
N ALA A 46 4.67 0.57 -13.68
CA ALA A 46 4.04 0.27 -12.40
C ALA A 46 2.82 1.17 -12.17
N TYR A 47 1.78 0.58 -11.58
CA TYR A 47 0.56 1.26 -11.17
C TYR A 47 0.33 1.03 -9.68
N VAL A 48 -0.11 2.06 -8.98
CA VAL A 48 -0.44 2.00 -7.56
C VAL A 48 -1.84 2.56 -7.35
N ARG A 49 -2.65 1.83 -6.59
CA ARG A 49 -3.88 2.37 -6.00
C ARG A 49 -3.81 2.29 -4.49
N GLY A 50 -4.33 3.31 -3.83
CA GLY A 50 -4.65 3.33 -2.42
C GLY A 50 -6.15 3.59 -2.25
N PHE A 51 -6.73 2.98 -1.23
CA PHE A 51 -8.08 3.22 -0.79
C PHE A 51 -8.07 3.33 0.73
N ASP A 52 -8.37 4.52 1.21
CA ASP A 52 -8.64 4.83 2.61
C ASP A 52 -10.16 4.88 2.82
N HIS A 53 -10.68 4.03 3.68
CA HIS A 53 -12.12 3.91 3.89
C HIS A 53 -12.72 5.10 4.65
N GLU A 54 -11.90 5.86 5.40
CA GLU A 54 -12.32 7.06 6.14
C GLU A 54 -12.02 8.36 5.37
N SER A 55 -11.35 8.26 4.23
CA SER A 55 -11.05 9.42 3.37
C SER A 55 -12.33 10.09 2.88
N GLU A 56 -12.34 11.42 2.93
CA GLU A 56 -13.40 12.25 2.35
C GLU A 56 -13.47 12.14 0.82
N MET A 57 -12.39 11.67 0.19
CA MET A 57 -12.30 11.39 -1.25
C MET A 57 -12.79 9.99 -1.61
N SER A 58 -13.32 9.24 -0.64
CA SER A 58 -13.84 7.90 -0.86
C SER A 58 -15.00 7.90 -1.86
N PRO A 59 -15.00 7.01 -2.87
CA PRO A 59 -16.08 6.89 -3.85
C PRO A 59 -17.44 6.60 -3.23
N TYR A 60 -17.49 6.11 -1.99
CA TYR A 60 -18.72 5.81 -1.26
C TYR A 60 -19.35 7.02 -0.57
N VAL A 61 -18.72 8.20 -0.65
CA VAL A 61 -19.33 9.47 -0.17
C VAL A 61 -20.42 9.92 -1.14
N ASP A 62 -20.13 9.93 -2.45
CA ASP A 62 -21.01 10.46 -3.50
C ASP A 62 -21.36 9.43 -4.59
N ASP A 63 -21.09 8.13 -4.35
CA ASP A 63 -21.29 7.02 -5.31
C ASP A 63 -20.58 7.24 -6.67
N VAL A 64 -19.44 7.94 -6.67
CA VAL A 64 -18.56 8.17 -7.82
C VAL A 64 -17.11 8.34 -7.35
N PRO A 65 -16.08 7.97 -8.14
CA PRO A 65 -14.69 8.26 -7.78
C PRO A 65 -14.47 9.77 -7.71
N TRP A 66 -13.59 10.19 -6.80
CA TRP A 66 -13.24 11.59 -6.70
C TRP A 66 -12.66 12.11 -8.03
N PRO A 67 -13.14 13.24 -8.56
CA PRO A 67 -12.66 13.78 -9.83
C PRO A 67 -11.14 14.01 -9.83
N GLY A 68 -10.50 13.57 -10.91
CA GLY A 68 -9.07 13.67 -11.12
C GLY A 68 -8.29 12.42 -10.69
N VAL A 69 -8.79 11.61 -9.75
CA VAL A 69 -8.01 10.49 -9.19
C VAL A 69 -7.65 9.45 -10.25
N VAL A 70 -8.60 9.06 -11.11
CA VAL A 70 -8.37 8.04 -12.16
C VAL A 70 -8.57 8.54 -13.60
N ASP A 71 -8.98 9.80 -13.75
CA ASP A 71 -9.34 10.39 -15.04
C ASP A 71 -8.14 10.51 -15.99
N SER A 72 -6.99 10.91 -15.44
CA SER A 72 -5.76 11.11 -16.23
C SER A 72 -4.88 9.86 -16.32
N VAL A 73 -5.31 8.71 -15.77
CA VAL A 73 -4.53 7.48 -15.84
C VAL A 73 -4.31 7.08 -17.32
N PRO A 74 -3.07 6.79 -17.76
CA PRO A 74 -2.81 6.41 -19.15
C PRO A 74 -3.57 5.16 -19.57
N GLU A 75 -3.90 5.07 -20.87
CA GLU A 75 -4.61 3.92 -21.46
C GLU A 75 -3.92 2.58 -21.16
N VAL A 76 -2.58 2.57 -21.10
CA VAL A 76 -1.78 1.37 -20.78
C VAL A 76 -2.05 0.81 -19.39
N PHE A 77 -2.61 1.60 -18.47
CA PHE A 77 -2.99 1.18 -17.12
C PHE A 77 -4.52 1.13 -16.92
N ARG A 78 -5.32 1.29 -17.97
CA ARG A 78 -6.79 1.33 -17.85
C ARG A 78 -7.36 0.06 -17.25
N ASN A 79 -6.81 -1.09 -17.65
CA ASN A 79 -7.17 -2.38 -17.09
C ASN A 79 -6.92 -2.46 -15.57
N CYS A 80 -5.95 -1.72 -15.03
CA CYS A 80 -5.70 -1.68 -13.59
C CYS A 80 -6.79 -0.89 -12.83
N VAL A 81 -7.42 0.09 -13.47
CA VAL A 81 -8.52 0.86 -12.88
C VAL A 81 -9.81 0.04 -12.89
N GLU A 82 -10.03 -0.73 -13.97
CA GLU A 82 -11.23 -1.54 -14.21
C GLU A 82 -11.15 -2.96 -13.65
N GLU A 83 -10.03 -3.34 -13.04
CA GLU A 83 -9.77 -4.67 -12.52
C GLU A 83 -10.84 -5.07 -11.48
N PRO A 84 -11.60 -6.15 -11.71
CA PRO A 84 -12.66 -6.59 -10.81
C PRO A 84 -12.25 -6.77 -9.35
N ALA A 85 -10.99 -7.14 -9.07
CA ALA A 85 -10.48 -7.24 -7.70
C ALA A 85 -10.42 -5.90 -6.95
N PHE A 86 -10.43 -4.78 -7.68
CA PHE A 86 -10.27 -3.41 -7.18
C PHE A 86 -11.55 -2.58 -7.35
N THR A 87 -12.63 -3.18 -7.82
CA THR A 87 -13.92 -2.51 -8.04
C THR A 87 -15.04 -3.19 -7.27
N ASP A 88 -16.04 -2.41 -6.86
CA ASP A 88 -17.33 -2.92 -6.38
C ASP A 88 -18.41 -2.54 -7.39
N ASP A 89 -19.04 -3.53 -8.04
CA ASP A 89 -20.04 -3.32 -9.10
C ASP A 89 -19.57 -2.35 -10.21
N GLY A 90 -18.27 -2.37 -10.53
CA GLY A 90 -17.64 -1.50 -11.51
C GLY A 90 -17.21 -0.12 -10.99
N MET A 91 -17.49 0.20 -9.72
CA MET A 91 -16.98 1.39 -9.03
C MET A 91 -15.55 1.14 -8.55
N PRO A 92 -14.52 1.86 -9.04
CA PRO A 92 -13.16 1.72 -8.52
C PRO A 92 -13.07 2.08 -7.05
N ARG A 93 -12.52 1.18 -6.22
CA ARG A 93 -12.19 1.47 -4.82
C ARG A 93 -10.86 2.20 -4.75
N VAL A 94 -10.90 3.53 -4.80
CA VAL A 94 -9.67 4.32 -4.90
C VAL A 94 -9.86 5.71 -4.31
N THR A 95 -8.88 6.14 -3.51
CA THR A 95 -8.75 7.51 -3.00
C THR A 95 -7.45 8.14 -3.50
N ALA A 96 -6.40 7.33 -3.66
CA ALA A 96 -5.10 7.73 -4.20
C ALA A 96 -4.71 6.84 -5.39
N CYS A 97 -4.18 7.45 -6.46
CA CYS A 97 -3.72 6.73 -7.64
C CYS A 97 -2.44 7.36 -8.18
N MET A 98 -1.46 6.51 -8.52
CA MET A 98 -0.23 6.95 -9.18
C MET A 98 0.30 5.89 -10.13
N TRP A 99 1.04 6.32 -11.14
CA TRP A 99 1.60 5.44 -12.15
C TRP A 99 3.00 5.90 -12.57
N ARG A 100 3.76 4.96 -13.12
CA ARG A 100 5.05 5.23 -13.72
C ARG A 100 5.26 4.30 -14.90
N GLU A 101 5.18 4.86 -16.10
CA GLU A 101 5.48 4.14 -17.34
C GLU A 101 6.96 3.77 -17.44
N VAL A 102 7.27 2.70 -18.19
CA VAL A 102 8.66 2.37 -18.53
C VAL A 102 9.34 3.55 -19.22
N GLY A 103 10.53 3.90 -18.75
CA GLY A 103 11.31 5.03 -19.27
C GLY A 103 10.96 6.38 -18.62
N SER A 104 9.89 6.49 -17.84
CA SER A 104 9.62 7.69 -17.04
C SER A 104 10.60 7.82 -15.87
N GLU A 105 11.11 9.02 -15.62
CA GLU A 105 12.00 9.29 -14.47
C GLU A 105 11.24 9.50 -13.17
N HIS A 106 9.95 9.85 -13.25
CA HIS A 106 9.12 10.21 -12.11
C HIS A 106 7.81 9.42 -12.09
N TRP A 107 7.26 9.27 -10.88
CA TRP A 107 5.86 8.89 -10.70
C TRP A 107 4.95 10.06 -11.09
N GLN A 108 3.79 9.73 -11.62
CA GLN A 108 2.73 10.65 -12.01
C GLN A 108 1.46 10.32 -11.22
N ALA A 109 0.61 11.31 -11.05
CA ALA A 109 -0.71 11.18 -10.45
C ALA A 109 -1.69 12.05 -11.26
N GLY A 110 -2.98 11.91 -10.96
CA GLY A 110 -4.04 12.66 -11.61
C GLY A 110 -3.99 14.18 -11.37
N GLU A 111 -4.75 14.93 -12.17
CA GLU A 111 -5.02 16.35 -11.92
C GLU A 111 -6.16 16.45 -10.91
N ILE A 112 -5.83 16.47 -9.62
CA ILE A 112 -6.79 16.38 -8.51
C ILE A 112 -6.97 17.75 -7.86
N ASP A 113 -8.22 18.19 -7.77
CA ASP A 113 -8.61 19.27 -6.87
C ASP A 113 -8.88 18.67 -5.48
N PHE A 114 -7.88 18.73 -4.61
CA PHE A 114 -7.97 18.17 -3.26
C PHE A 114 -8.89 19.01 -2.35
N PRO A 115 -9.63 18.37 -1.42
CA PRO A 115 -10.33 19.06 -0.34
C PRO A 115 -9.39 19.99 0.45
N GLU A 116 -9.90 21.16 0.83
CA GLU A 116 -9.20 22.07 1.73
C GLU A 116 -9.34 21.57 3.20
N ASP A 117 -8.47 22.02 4.10
CA ASP A 117 -8.48 21.72 5.55
C ASP A 117 -8.12 20.29 5.99
N ASN A 118 -7.71 19.40 5.09
CA ASN A 118 -7.12 18.11 5.41
C ASN A 118 -5.71 17.97 4.81
N ALA A 119 -4.74 17.53 5.61
CA ALA A 119 -3.36 17.38 5.16
C ALA A 119 -3.10 16.10 4.37
N ASP A 120 -3.97 15.10 4.50
CA ASP A 120 -3.89 13.81 3.81
C ASP A 120 -5.29 13.35 3.36
N PRO A 121 -5.98 14.14 2.50
CA PRO A 121 -7.38 13.91 2.14
C PRO A 121 -7.62 12.60 1.40
N ASP A 122 -6.62 12.07 0.69
CA ASP A 122 -6.68 10.79 -0.01
C ASP A 122 -6.13 9.61 0.80
N GLY A 123 -5.59 9.88 2.00
CA GLY A 123 -4.95 8.89 2.87
C GLY A 123 -3.59 8.38 2.38
N SER A 124 -3.05 8.92 1.28
CA SER A 124 -1.83 8.41 0.65
C SER A 124 -0.60 8.50 1.56
N GLY A 125 -0.54 9.52 2.42
CA GLY A 125 0.57 9.76 3.34
C GLY A 125 0.74 8.62 4.32
N TRP A 126 -0.35 8.14 4.92
CA TRP A 126 -0.29 6.99 5.83
C TRP A 126 -0.36 5.65 5.10
N LEU A 127 -1.11 5.52 4.00
CA LEU A 127 -1.21 4.25 3.26
C LEU A 127 0.16 3.81 2.72
N PHE A 128 0.93 4.77 2.19
CA PHE A 128 2.19 4.49 1.50
C PHE A 128 3.43 4.77 2.36
N HIS A 129 3.29 5.11 3.64
CA HIS A 129 4.41 5.55 4.47
C HIS A 129 5.60 4.58 4.47
N LEU A 130 5.37 3.25 4.56
CA LEU A 130 6.45 2.25 4.51
C LEU A 130 7.00 1.99 3.09
N LEU A 131 6.28 2.38 2.04
CA LEU A 131 6.80 2.34 0.67
C LEU A 131 7.78 3.49 0.43
N VAL A 132 7.49 4.65 1.02
CA VAL A 132 8.31 5.88 0.87
C VAL A 132 9.49 5.87 1.84
N ASP A 133 9.31 5.36 3.05
CA ASP A 133 10.37 5.18 4.04
C ASP A 133 10.58 3.68 4.33
N PRO A 134 11.44 2.99 3.57
CA PRO A 134 11.74 1.58 3.76
C PRO A 134 12.79 1.36 4.86
N SER A 135 12.90 2.25 5.85
CA SER A 135 13.85 2.08 6.95
C SER A 135 13.34 1.09 8.01
N PRO A 136 14.26 0.36 8.68
CA PRO A 136 13.94 -0.43 9.86
C PRO A 136 13.23 0.38 10.96
N GLU A 137 13.61 1.65 11.13
CA GLU A 137 13.06 2.56 12.14
C GLU A 137 11.61 2.94 11.84
N ALA A 138 11.29 3.23 10.58
CA ALA A 138 9.91 3.48 10.15
C ALA A 138 9.04 2.23 10.39
N PHE A 139 9.53 1.04 10.04
CA PHE A 139 8.81 -0.20 10.32
C PHE A 139 8.64 -0.46 11.82
N GLN A 140 9.68 -0.22 12.63
CA GLN A 140 9.59 -0.39 14.09
C GLN A 140 8.48 0.50 14.65
N LYS A 141 8.49 1.80 14.30
CA LYS A 141 7.48 2.75 14.75
C LYS A 141 6.07 2.30 14.36
N PHE A 142 5.89 1.97 13.07
CA PHE A 142 4.62 1.41 12.59
C PHE A 142 4.19 0.18 13.39
N ALA A 143 5.09 -0.76 13.63
CA ALA A 143 4.77 -2.01 14.30
C ALA A 143 4.42 -1.81 15.78
N GLU A 144 5.13 -0.91 16.48
CA GLU A 144 4.83 -0.56 17.86
C GLU A 144 3.48 0.14 17.99
N ASP A 145 3.18 1.08 17.08
CA ASP A 145 1.90 1.80 17.05
C ASP A 145 0.74 0.86 16.67
N TYR A 146 0.93 -0.02 15.68
CA TYR A 146 -0.14 -0.85 15.13
C TYR A 146 -0.42 -2.13 15.93
N TYR A 147 0.63 -2.82 16.39
CA TYR A 147 0.49 -4.06 17.16
C TYR A 147 0.46 -3.82 18.67
N GLU A 148 0.68 -2.57 19.11
CA GLU A 148 0.69 -2.16 20.52
C GLU A 148 1.67 -2.98 21.39
N ILE A 149 2.77 -3.44 20.79
CA ILE A 149 3.84 -4.20 21.46
C ILE A 149 5.22 -3.59 21.19
N PRO A 150 6.16 -3.62 22.16
CA PRO A 150 7.53 -3.20 21.90
C PRO A 150 8.22 -4.06 20.84
N VAL A 151 9.01 -3.44 19.96
CA VAL A 151 9.73 -4.16 18.89
C VAL A 151 11.23 -3.90 18.99
N ASP A 152 12.04 -4.96 19.01
CA ASP A 152 13.50 -4.82 19.02
C ASP A 152 14.02 -4.36 17.65
N ILE A 153 14.50 -3.11 17.58
CA ILE A 153 15.11 -2.52 16.39
C ILE A 153 16.31 -3.33 15.86
N HIS A 154 17.06 -4.03 16.71
CA HIS A 154 18.16 -4.86 16.25
C HIS A 154 17.66 -6.10 15.50
N ALA A 155 16.56 -6.70 15.95
CA ALA A 155 15.90 -7.80 15.24
C ALA A 155 15.31 -7.32 13.90
N VAL A 156 14.68 -6.15 13.87
CA VAL A 156 14.15 -5.54 12.63
C VAL A 156 15.28 -5.30 11.62
N ARG A 157 16.34 -4.59 12.03
CA ARG A 157 17.52 -4.33 11.19
C ARG A 157 18.17 -5.63 10.69
N HIS A 158 18.13 -6.70 11.49
CA HIS A 158 18.66 -8.00 11.10
C HIS A 158 17.87 -8.65 9.96
N VAL A 159 16.54 -8.58 10.01
CA VAL A 159 15.68 -9.06 8.92
C VAL A 159 15.81 -8.18 7.67
N TYR A 160 15.87 -6.86 7.83
CA TYR A 160 16.06 -5.92 6.70
C TYR A 160 17.40 -6.15 5.99
N ALA A 161 18.43 -6.61 6.72
CA ALA A 161 19.69 -7.03 6.15
C ALA A 161 19.66 -8.46 5.54
N LEU A 162 18.48 -9.05 5.38
CA LEU A 162 18.23 -10.40 4.84
C LEU A 162 19.00 -11.51 5.58
N ARG A 163 19.26 -11.33 6.88
CA ARG A 163 19.92 -12.35 7.70
C ARG A 163 18.88 -13.28 8.34
N PRO A 164 19.15 -14.59 8.44
CA PRO A 164 18.25 -15.52 9.10
C PRO A 164 18.00 -15.14 10.56
N LEU A 165 16.75 -15.20 11.02
CA LEU A 165 16.43 -15.10 12.43
C LEU A 165 16.90 -16.37 13.15
N SER A 166 17.77 -16.21 14.13
CA SER A 166 18.07 -17.28 15.08
C SER A 166 17.16 -17.12 16.30
N VAL A 167 16.78 -18.23 16.93
CA VAL A 167 15.85 -18.29 18.08
C VAL A 167 16.27 -17.41 19.28
N PHE A 168 17.50 -16.88 19.28
CA PHE A 168 18.08 -16.08 20.36
C PHE A 168 17.88 -14.55 20.21
N SER A 169 17.16 -14.09 19.18
CA SER A 169 17.13 -12.66 18.82
C SER A 169 15.77 -11.96 19.03
N VAL A 170 14.78 -12.59 19.68
CA VAL A 170 13.39 -12.09 19.74
C VAL A 170 12.88 -11.86 21.17
N ALA A 171 13.74 -11.85 22.18
CA ALA A 171 13.35 -11.50 23.54
C ALA A 171 14.38 -10.57 24.18
N SER A 172 13.98 -9.33 24.45
CA SER A 172 14.71 -8.48 25.39
C SER A 172 14.66 -9.11 26.79
N PRO A 173 15.75 -9.08 27.56
CA PRO A 173 15.68 -9.41 28.98
C PRO A 173 14.80 -8.38 29.67
N GLY A 174 13.88 -8.85 30.52
CA GLY A 174 13.07 -7.99 31.38
C GLY A 174 13.85 -7.33 32.51
#